data_AF-A0A954WMG9-F1
#
_entry.id   AF-A0A954WMG9-F1
#
_cell.length_a   1.000
_cell.length_b   1.000
_cell.length_c   1.000
_cell.angle_alpha   90.00
_cell.angle_beta   90.00
_cell.angle_gamma   90.00
#
_symmetry.space_group_name_H-M   'P 1'
#
loop_
_entity.id
_entity.type
_entity.pdbx_description
1 polymer ?
#
loop_
_entity_poly.entity_id
_entity_poly.type
_entity_poly.pdbx_seq_one_letter_code
_entity_poly.pdbx_strand_id
1 'polypeptide(L)'
;MDFYKLDRTLPSLLNAAETFELTDQIVSLARPVVGNDADFLNAVWNDLQQANEQLGAAIGREKGASPLTEIRTRLEEERDRAFSQLLRRLALTLDDPEEAPGQIEAAVLIDEILGNHPRDLHRLSDAKNTAELKVLLPKLRGADAATALQQLGLTKYVDRLESANNAYCDAVEQGAKAERAKDDIPTINEAERHVRWFAGVFLHALNYRAFQGDAPTTELVKEIGVASSKINTSALSRRTRAQSNEPQQEGSVATAG
;
A
#
# COMPACT_ATOMS: atom_id res chain seq x y z
N MET A 1 -3.34 -5.41 -49.03
CA MET A 1 -2.79 -5.53 -47.67
C MET A 1 -3.82 -4.90 -46.76
N ASP A 2 -4.53 -5.69 -45.96
CA ASP A 2 -5.53 -5.15 -45.02
C ASP A 2 -4.79 -4.46 -43.88
N PHE A 3 -4.96 -3.14 -43.77
CA PHE A 3 -4.37 -2.35 -42.70
C PHE A 3 -5.17 -2.54 -41.42
N TYR A 4 -4.60 -3.28 -40.46
CA TYR A 4 -5.13 -3.33 -39.11
C TYR A 4 -4.84 -1.99 -38.41
N LYS A 5 -5.87 -1.31 -37.92
CA LYS A 5 -5.75 0.01 -37.29
C LYS A 5 -6.43 -0.02 -35.93
N LEU A 6 -5.69 0.37 -34.90
CA LEU A 6 -6.25 0.57 -33.57
C LEU A 6 -7.14 1.82 -33.54
N ASP A 7 -8.18 1.77 -32.72
CA ASP A 7 -8.87 2.99 -32.33
C ASP A 7 -7.86 3.96 -31.68
N ARG A 8 -7.98 5.24 -32.00
CA ARG A 8 -7.06 6.28 -31.51
C ARG A 8 -7.39 6.71 -30.08
N THR A 9 -8.44 6.15 -29.51
CA THR A 9 -8.91 6.42 -28.16
C THR A 9 -9.25 5.12 -27.45
N LEU A 10 -8.97 5.06 -26.15
CA LEU A 10 -9.49 3.98 -25.32
C LEU A 10 -11.02 4.05 -25.26
N PRO A 11 -11.73 2.91 -25.16
CA PRO A 11 -13.18 2.90 -25.04
C PRO A 11 -13.65 3.77 -23.86
N SER A 12 -14.63 4.63 -24.09
CA SER A 12 -15.20 5.52 -23.07
C SER A 12 -16.01 4.77 -21.99
N LEU A 13 -16.28 3.49 -22.22
CA LEU A 13 -17.08 2.61 -21.39
C LEU A 13 -16.29 2.00 -20.21
N LEU A 14 -14.97 2.05 -20.28
CA LEU A 14 -14.09 1.50 -19.24
C LEU A 14 -14.16 2.35 -17.99
N ASN A 15 -14.20 1.72 -16.81
CA ASN A 15 -13.95 2.41 -15.55
C ASN A 15 -12.44 2.57 -15.31
N ALA A 16 -12.06 3.25 -14.22
CA ALA A 16 -10.65 3.48 -13.89
C ALA A 16 -9.82 2.20 -13.75
N ALA A 17 -10.36 1.14 -13.14
CA ALA A 17 -9.66 -0.13 -12.96
C ALA A 17 -9.43 -0.88 -14.28
N GLU A 18 -10.43 -0.88 -15.16
CA GLU A 18 -10.32 -1.47 -16.50
C GLU A 18 -9.44 -0.65 -17.43
N THR A 19 -9.46 0.68 -17.25
CA THR A 19 -8.55 1.59 -17.95
C THR A 19 -7.11 1.24 -17.57
N PHE A 20 -6.82 1.16 -16.27
CA PHE A 20 -5.51 0.75 -15.74
C PHE A 20 -5.09 -0.64 -16.25
N GLU A 21 -5.97 -1.64 -16.20
CA GLU A 21 -5.67 -2.99 -16.69
C GLU A 21 -5.31 -3.02 -18.18
N LEU A 22 -6.08 -2.29 -19.01
CA LEU A 22 -5.82 -2.21 -20.44
C LEU A 22 -4.51 -1.49 -20.73
N THR A 23 -4.24 -0.35 -20.06
CA THR A 23 -3.01 0.41 -20.30
C THR A 23 -1.77 -0.28 -19.75
N ASP A 24 -1.89 -1.04 -18.66
CA ASP A 24 -0.81 -1.89 -18.17
C ASP A 24 -0.45 -3.00 -19.18
N GLN A 25 -1.47 -3.64 -19.77
CA GLN A 25 -1.26 -4.62 -20.84
C GLN A 25 -0.61 -3.98 -22.07
N ILE A 26 -1.05 -2.78 -22.49
CA ILE A 26 -0.45 -2.05 -23.61
C ILE A 26 1.03 -1.74 -23.34
N VAL A 27 1.36 -1.21 -22.16
CA VAL A 27 2.74 -0.89 -21.76
C VAL A 27 3.61 -2.16 -21.76
N SER A 28 3.09 -3.26 -21.22
CA SER A 28 3.78 -4.55 -21.15
C SER A 28 4.06 -5.15 -22.53
N LEU A 29 3.05 -5.17 -23.41
CA LEU A 29 3.18 -5.65 -24.80
C LEU A 29 4.14 -4.78 -25.62
N ALA A 30 4.15 -3.47 -25.38
CA ALA A 30 4.96 -2.53 -26.14
C ALA A 30 6.45 -2.60 -25.77
N ARG A 31 6.80 -2.91 -24.52
CA ARG A 31 8.17 -2.95 -23.99
C ARG A 31 9.22 -3.59 -24.93
N PRO A 32 9.01 -4.79 -25.53
CA PRO A 32 9.99 -5.39 -26.43
C PRO A 32 10.18 -4.66 -27.77
N VAL A 33 9.21 -3.84 -28.19
CA VAL A 33 9.20 -3.14 -29.49
C VAL A 33 9.78 -1.74 -29.38
N VAL A 34 9.56 -1.05 -28.25
CA VAL A 34 10.06 0.31 -28.02
C VAL A 34 11.53 0.33 -27.52
N GLY A 35 12.37 -0.64 -27.87
CA GLY A 35 13.73 -0.75 -27.31
C GLY A 35 14.67 0.47 -27.51
N ASN A 36 15.18 1.01 -26.39
CA ASN A 36 16.39 1.83 -26.12
C ASN A 36 16.71 3.12 -26.91
N ASP A 37 16.08 3.44 -28.03
CA ASP A 37 16.38 4.67 -28.77
C ASP A 37 15.56 5.87 -28.27
N ALA A 38 16.16 7.06 -28.24
CA ALA A 38 15.49 8.31 -27.84
C ALA A 38 14.54 8.84 -28.93
N ASP A 39 13.62 8.00 -29.42
CA ASP A 39 12.62 8.37 -30.41
C ASP A 39 11.31 8.84 -29.74
N PHE A 40 10.47 9.50 -30.53
CA PHE A 40 9.18 10.02 -30.07
C PHE A 40 8.26 8.94 -29.50
N LEU A 41 8.32 7.71 -30.05
CA LEU A 41 7.48 6.60 -29.59
C LEU A 41 7.88 6.17 -28.18
N ASN A 42 9.19 6.20 -27.88
CA ASN A 42 9.72 5.93 -26.55
C ASN A 42 9.38 7.01 -25.53
N ALA A 43 9.46 8.28 -25.91
CA ALA A 43 9.04 9.38 -25.04
C ALA A 43 7.56 9.21 -24.63
N VAL A 44 6.68 8.96 -25.60
CA VAL A 44 5.25 8.78 -25.33
C VAL A 44 4.95 7.47 -24.57
N TRP A 45 5.71 6.41 -24.78
CA TRP A 45 5.60 5.17 -24.01
C TRP A 45 5.96 5.38 -22.53
N ASN A 46 7.06 6.09 -22.25
CA ASN A 46 7.46 6.44 -20.89
C ASN A 46 6.39 7.29 -20.19
N ASP A 47 5.84 8.29 -20.89
CA ASP A 47 4.79 9.13 -20.32
C ASP A 47 3.49 8.34 -20.05
N LEU A 48 3.12 7.41 -20.94
CA LEU A 48 2.00 6.50 -20.73
C LEU A 48 2.23 5.59 -19.51
N GLN A 49 3.44 5.04 -19.36
CA GLN A 49 3.80 4.22 -18.20
C GLN A 49 3.65 5.04 -16.92
N GLN A 50 4.22 6.25 -16.86
CA GLN A 50 4.15 7.12 -15.69
C GLN A 50 2.69 7.48 -15.35
N ALA A 51 1.89 7.83 -16.35
CA ALA A 51 0.47 8.11 -16.14
C ALA A 51 -0.27 6.88 -15.60
N ASN A 52 0.04 5.68 -16.10
CA ASN A 52 -0.59 4.44 -15.65
C ASN A 52 -0.24 4.10 -14.19
N GLU A 53 1.01 4.33 -13.79
CA GLU A 53 1.47 4.21 -12.40
C GLU A 53 0.70 5.17 -11.47
N GLN A 54 0.47 6.41 -11.90
CA GLN A 54 -0.34 7.39 -11.15
C GLN A 54 -1.80 6.94 -11.00
N LEU A 55 -2.41 6.36 -12.04
CA LEU A 55 -3.77 5.83 -11.98
C LEU A 55 -3.86 4.62 -11.04
N GLY A 56 -2.90 3.70 -11.10
CA GLY A 56 -2.80 2.57 -10.17
C GLY A 56 -2.68 3.04 -8.71
N ALA A 57 -1.86 4.06 -8.45
CA ALA A 57 -1.71 4.67 -7.14
C ALA A 57 -3.01 5.35 -6.65
N ALA A 58 -3.71 6.07 -7.54
CA ALA A 58 -4.99 6.71 -7.22
C ALA A 58 -6.10 5.68 -6.90
N ILE A 59 -6.16 4.57 -7.63
CA ILE A 59 -7.07 3.44 -7.36
C ILE A 59 -6.71 2.77 -6.01
N GLY A 60 -5.42 2.58 -5.74
CA GLY A 60 -4.92 2.03 -4.49
C GLY A 60 -5.27 2.91 -3.28
N ARG A 61 -5.28 4.23 -3.44
CA ARG A 61 -5.66 5.20 -2.41
C ARG A 61 -7.14 5.06 -2.00
N GLU A 62 -8.05 4.97 -2.97
CA GLU A 62 -9.50 4.99 -2.69
C GLU A 62 -10.00 3.67 -2.08
N LYS A 63 -9.31 2.54 -2.32
CA LYS A 63 -9.66 1.23 -1.75
C LYS A 63 -9.39 1.08 -0.25
N GLY A 64 -8.83 2.09 0.43
CA GLY A 64 -8.98 2.32 1.87
C GLY A 64 -8.40 1.32 2.88
N ALA A 65 -7.98 0.11 2.47
CA ALA A 65 -7.32 -0.85 3.34
C ALA A 65 -5.81 -0.79 3.10
N SER A 66 -5.11 0.14 3.75
CA SER A 66 -3.65 0.14 3.70
C SER A 66 -3.13 -1.15 4.34
N PRO A 67 -2.36 -1.99 3.64
CA PRO A 67 -1.68 -3.15 4.24
C PRO A 67 -0.83 -2.76 5.46
N LEU A 68 -0.42 -1.48 5.51
CA LEU A 68 0.31 -0.90 6.63
C LEU A 68 -0.53 -0.81 7.91
N THR A 69 -1.86 -0.73 7.82
CA THR A 69 -2.75 -0.69 9.00
C THR A 69 -2.73 -2.04 9.72
N GLU A 70 -2.88 -3.15 9.00
CA GLU A 70 -2.81 -4.49 9.61
C GLU A 70 -1.42 -4.81 10.14
N ILE A 71 -0.37 -4.46 9.38
CA ILE A 71 1.03 -4.63 9.82
C ILE A 71 1.30 -3.80 11.08
N ARG A 72 0.84 -2.54 11.11
CA ARG A 72 1.01 -1.66 12.28
C ARG A 72 0.30 -2.23 13.50
N THR A 73 -0.94 -2.68 13.36
CA THR A 73 -1.70 -3.30 14.46
C THR A 73 -0.98 -4.54 15.00
N ARG A 74 -0.48 -5.42 14.12
CA ARG A 74 0.27 -6.61 14.56
C ARG A 74 1.56 -6.25 15.30
N LEU A 75 2.31 -5.28 14.79
CA LEU A 75 3.57 -4.84 15.42
C LEU A 75 3.32 -4.12 16.76
N GLU A 76 2.20 -3.39 16.86
CA GLU A 76 1.70 -2.81 18.11
C GLU A 76 1.43 -3.90 19.15
N GLU A 77 0.68 -4.94 18.78
CA GLU A 77 0.40 -6.08 19.66
C GLU A 77 1.67 -6.82 20.11
N GLU A 78 2.66 -6.96 19.22
CA GLU A 78 3.94 -7.59 19.54
C GLU A 78 4.76 -6.78 20.55
N ARG A 79 4.79 -5.46 20.38
CA ARG A 79 5.45 -4.53 21.31
C ARG A 79 4.75 -4.53 22.67
N ASP A 80 3.43 -4.43 22.69
CA ASP A 80 2.62 -4.41 23.90
C ASP A 80 2.73 -5.74 24.67
N ARG A 81 2.82 -6.86 23.94
CA ARG A 81 3.11 -8.19 24.50
C ARG A 81 4.51 -8.26 25.11
N ALA A 82 5.52 -7.70 24.45
CA ALA A 82 6.89 -7.69 24.97
C ALA A 82 6.99 -6.89 26.28
N PHE A 83 6.37 -5.71 26.32
CA PHE A 83 6.33 -4.88 27.53
C PHE A 83 5.56 -5.56 28.68
N SER A 84 4.39 -6.14 28.37
CA SER A 84 3.59 -6.88 29.36
C SER A 84 4.34 -8.09 29.94
N GLN A 85 5.16 -8.77 29.15
CA GLN A 85 5.97 -9.90 29.62
C GLN A 85 7.05 -9.46 30.61
N LEU A 86 7.71 -8.32 30.35
CA LEU A 86 8.67 -7.74 31.28
C LEU A 86 8.02 -7.42 32.63
N LEU A 87 6.89 -6.71 32.61
CA LEU A 87 6.14 -6.34 33.83
C LEU A 87 5.68 -7.57 34.63
N ARG A 88 5.12 -8.58 33.96
CA ARG A 88 4.67 -9.80 34.64
C ARG A 88 5.81 -10.56 35.30
N ARG A 89 6.97 -10.64 34.65
CA ARG A 89 8.14 -11.34 35.21
C ARG A 89 8.71 -10.59 36.40
N LEU A 90 8.76 -9.27 36.31
CA LEU A 90 9.20 -8.43 37.41
C LEU A 90 8.28 -8.55 38.63
N ALA A 91 6.96 -8.48 38.42
CA ALA A 91 5.97 -8.66 39.48
C ALA A 91 6.11 -10.02 40.17
N LEU A 92 6.34 -11.09 39.40
CA LEU A 92 6.57 -12.42 39.96
C LEU A 92 7.78 -12.45 40.90
N THR A 93 8.89 -11.79 40.55
CA THR A 93 10.06 -11.72 41.43
C THR A 93 9.79 -10.88 42.69
N LEU A 94 9.01 -9.79 42.57
CA LEU A 94 8.67 -8.93 43.72
C LEU A 94 7.71 -9.60 44.70
N ASP A 95 6.83 -10.47 44.20
CA ASP A 95 5.80 -11.15 45.00
C ASP A 95 6.26 -12.52 45.53
N ASP A 96 7.45 -13.01 45.13
CA ASP A 96 7.97 -14.32 45.55
C ASP A 96 8.73 -14.22 46.90
N PRO A 97 8.20 -14.82 47.99
CA PRO A 97 8.82 -14.75 49.30
C PRO A 97 10.11 -15.60 49.42
N GLU A 98 10.38 -16.50 48.46
CA GLU A 98 11.56 -17.35 48.45
C GLU A 98 12.72 -16.73 47.65
N GLU A 99 12.51 -15.57 47.02
CA GLU A 99 13.55 -14.94 46.22
C GLU A 99 14.72 -14.41 47.04
N ALA A 100 15.92 -14.51 46.44
CA ALA A 100 17.13 -14.07 47.11
C ALA A 100 17.10 -12.54 47.34
N PRO A 101 17.61 -12.02 48.47
CA PRO A 101 17.59 -10.57 48.76
C PRO A 101 18.16 -9.70 47.65
N GLY A 102 19.26 -10.14 47.03
CA GLY A 102 19.85 -9.43 45.89
C GLY A 102 18.97 -9.42 44.64
N GLN A 103 18.15 -10.45 44.41
CA GLN A 103 17.18 -10.44 43.31
C GLN A 103 16.02 -9.48 43.60
N ILE A 104 15.56 -9.41 44.85
CA ILE A 104 14.54 -8.43 45.25
C ILE A 104 15.06 -7.00 45.08
N GLU A 105 16.29 -6.70 45.51
CA GLU A 105 16.91 -5.38 45.31
C GLU A 105 17.03 -5.02 43.82
N ALA A 106 17.47 -5.97 42.99
CA ALA A 106 17.52 -5.79 41.55
C ALA A 106 16.12 -5.55 40.95
N ALA A 107 15.10 -6.27 41.42
CA ALA A 107 13.72 -6.11 40.95
C ALA A 107 13.14 -4.76 41.35
N VAL A 108 13.40 -4.27 42.57
CA VAL A 108 12.98 -2.94 43.03
C VAL A 108 13.60 -1.85 42.16
N LEU A 109 14.91 -1.93 41.85
CA LEU A 109 15.57 -0.97 40.96
C LEU A 109 14.88 -0.89 39.60
N ILE A 110 14.55 -2.03 39.00
CA ILE A 110 13.88 -2.07 37.70
C ILE A 110 12.43 -1.57 37.81
N ASP A 111 11.71 -1.89 38.90
CA ASP A 111 10.35 -1.40 39.13
C ASP A 111 10.32 0.12 39.33
N GLU A 112 11.31 0.70 40.02
CA GLU A 112 11.46 2.15 40.14
C GLU A 112 11.69 2.83 38.79
N ILE A 113 12.55 2.26 37.94
CA ILE A 113 12.78 2.77 36.58
C ILE A 113 11.47 2.73 35.78
N LEU A 114 10.72 1.64 35.86
CA LEU A 114 9.45 1.47 35.14
C LEU A 114 8.30 2.31 35.72
N GLY A 115 8.25 2.48 37.04
CA GLY A 115 7.23 3.24 37.76
C GLY A 115 7.27 4.75 37.48
N ASN A 116 8.41 5.25 37.00
CA ASN A 116 8.55 6.61 36.48
C ASN A 116 7.93 6.82 35.09
N HIS A 117 7.37 5.77 34.49
CA HIS A 117 6.68 5.81 33.20
C HIS A 117 5.24 5.29 33.33
N PRO A 118 4.33 5.66 32.41
CA PRO A 118 2.93 5.23 32.49
C PRO A 118 2.80 3.70 32.46
N ARG A 119 2.07 3.12 33.42
CA ARG A 119 1.88 1.65 33.52
C ARG A 119 1.04 1.07 32.38
N ASP A 120 0.28 1.92 31.69
CA ASP A 120 -0.57 1.63 30.54
C ASP A 120 0.18 1.66 29.20
N LEU A 121 1.52 1.72 29.20
CA LEU A 121 2.37 1.58 28.02
C LEU A 121 2.18 0.25 27.21
N HIS A 122 1.22 -0.61 27.57
CA HIS A 122 0.90 -1.89 26.93
C HIS A 122 -0.50 -1.94 26.25
N ARG A 123 -1.23 -0.82 26.17
CA ARG A 123 -2.53 -0.72 25.47
C ARG A 123 -2.58 0.60 24.69
N LEU A 124 -2.05 0.65 23.45
CA LEU A 124 -1.59 1.96 22.94
C LEU A 124 -1.87 2.32 21.48
N SER A 125 -2.80 3.26 21.30
CA SER A 125 -3.17 3.84 19.99
C SER A 125 -2.35 5.06 19.51
N ASP A 126 -1.27 5.52 20.16
CA ASP A 126 -0.76 6.89 19.89
C ASP A 126 0.76 7.20 20.02
N ALA A 127 1.19 8.21 19.25
CA ALA A 127 2.58 8.68 19.06
C ALA A 127 3.31 9.07 20.37
N LYS A 128 2.56 9.50 21.39
CA LYS A 128 3.07 9.88 22.70
C LYS A 128 3.81 8.73 23.40
N ASN A 129 3.36 7.50 23.22
CA ASN A 129 3.92 6.35 23.94
C ASN A 129 5.13 5.73 23.25
N THR A 130 5.24 5.92 21.93
CA THR A 130 6.47 5.62 21.19
C THR A 130 7.61 6.53 21.66
N ALA A 131 7.31 7.79 22.00
CA ALA A 131 8.29 8.71 22.57
C ALA A 131 8.74 8.27 23.98
N GLU A 132 7.83 7.75 24.80
CA GLU A 132 8.17 7.24 26.14
C GLU A 132 9.08 6.02 26.09
N LEU A 133 8.85 5.06 25.18
CA LEU A 133 9.75 3.91 25.01
C LEU A 133 11.16 4.32 24.55
N LYS A 134 11.28 5.39 23.74
CA LYS A 134 12.59 5.97 23.38
C LYS A 134 13.34 6.55 24.57
N VAL A 135 12.65 6.94 25.64
CA VAL A 135 13.25 7.43 26.89
C VAL A 135 13.51 6.29 27.87
N LEU A 136 12.60 5.33 27.96
CA LEU A 136 12.69 4.19 28.89
C LEU A 136 13.79 3.20 28.49
N LEU A 137 13.90 2.82 27.23
CA LEU A 137 14.86 1.80 26.78
C LEU A 137 16.32 2.18 27.12
N PRO A 138 16.79 3.42 26.89
CA PRO A 138 18.12 3.84 27.33
C PRO A 138 18.34 3.73 28.85
N LYS A 139 17.32 4.01 29.68
CA LYS A 139 17.42 3.87 31.14
C LYS A 139 17.58 2.40 31.54
N LEU A 140 16.84 1.50 30.91
CA LEU A 140 16.98 0.04 31.11
C LEU A 140 18.34 -0.49 30.63
N ARG A 141 19.01 0.22 29.71
CA ARG A 141 20.37 -0.08 29.26
C ARG A 141 21.47 0.63 30.05
N GLY A 142 21.10 1.46 31.03
CA GLY A 142 22.07 2.07 31.94
C GLY A 142 22.85 1.00 32.70
N ALA A 143 24.10 1.29 33.09
CA ALA A 143 25.01 0.31 33.68
C ALA A 143 24.38 -0.48 34.84
N ASP A 144 23.80 0.24 35.82
CA ASP A 144 23.19 -0.37 37.00
C ASP A 144 21.94 -1.19 36.65
N ALA A 145 21.09 -0.67 35.76
CA ALA A 145 19.89 -1.36 35.29
C ALA A 145 20.22 -2.61 34.47
N ALA A 146 21.26 -2.56 33.63
CA ALA A 146 21.72 -3.70 32.84
C ALA A 146 22.25 -4.82 33.74
N THR A 147 23.00 -4.48 34.80
CA THR A 147 23.44 -5.46 35.79
C THR A 147 22.26 -6.09 36.54
N ALA A 148 21.29 -5.28 36.98
CA ALA A 148 20.07 -5.79 37.63
C ALA A 148 19.25 -6.69 36.69
N LEU A 149 19.05 -6.30 35.43
CA LEU A 149 18.37 -7.12 34.42
C LEU A 149 19.09 -8.43 34.11
N GLN A 150 20.42 -8.44 34.15
CA GLN A 150 21.22 -9.65 33.98
C GLN A 150 21.04 -10.58 35.18
N GLN A 151 21.08 -10.03 36.39
CA GLN A 151 20.86 -10.77 37.64
C GLN A 151 19.47 -11.41 37.70
N LEU A 152 18.45 -10.73 37.19
CA LEU A 152 17.08 -11.22 37.11
C LEU A 152 16.82 -12.13 35.89
N GLY A 153 17.78 -12.30 34.98
CA GLY A 153 17.57 -13.03 33.72
C GLY A 153 16.55 -12.38 32.78
N LEU A 154 16.32 -11.07 32.92
CA LEU A 154 15.32 -10.31 32.18
C LEU A 154 15.84 -9.58 30.94
N THR A 155 17.16 -9.57 30.74
CA THR A 155 17.81 -8.91 29.57
C THR A 155 17.13 -9.24 28.24
N LYS A 156 16.79 -10.52 28.01
CA LYS A 156 16.11 -10.99 26.80
C LYS A 156 14.74 -10.34 26.53
N TYR A 157 14.04 -9.90 27.58
CA TYR A 157 12.74 -9.23 27.43
C TYR A 157 12.91 -7.77 27.04
N VAL A 158 13.97 -7.12 27.51
CA VAL A 158 14.35 -5.77 27.08
C VAL A 158 14.82 -5.79 25.63
N ASP A 159 15.63 -6.78 25.24
CA ASP A 159 16.03 -6.97 23.83
C ASP A 159 14.81 -7.15 22.91
N ARG A 160 13.84 -7.96 23.34
CA ARG A 160 12.61 -8.19 22.60
C ARG A 160 11.75 -6.94 22.49
N LEU A 161 11.64 -6.16 23.56
CA LEU A 161 10.90 -4.90 23.58
C LEU A 161 11.52 -3.88 22.64
N GLU A 162 12.85 -3.75 22.67
CA GLU A 162 13.60 -2.86 21.78
C GLU A 162 13.42 -3.24 20.31
N SER A 163 13.57 -4.53 20.00
CA SER A 163 13.32 -5.05 18.65
C SER A 163 11.91 -4.78 18.15
N ALA A 164 10.89 -5.02 19.00
CA ALA A 164 9.49 -4.79 18.64
C ALA A 164 9.18 -3.30 18.47
N ASN A 165 9.73 -2.44 19.33
CA ASN A 165 9.58 -0.99 19.24
C ASN A 165 10.21 -0.42 17.97
N ASN A 166 11.41 -0.88 17.60
CA ASN A 166 12.08 -0.46 16.37
C ASN A 166 11.28 -0.88 15.14
N ALA A 167 10.81 -2.12 15.09
CA ALA A 167 9.96 -2.60 13.99
C ALA A 167 8.66 -1.79 13.86
N TYR A 168 8.03 -1.43 14.98
CA TYR A 168 6.87 -0.54 14.98
C TYR A 168 7.19 0.86 14.46
N CYS A 169 8.29 1.47 14.93
CA CYS A 169 8.74 2.79 14.47
C CYS A 169 9.01 2.79 12.97
N ASP A 170 9.71 1.77 12.46
CA ASP A 170 10.00 1.62 11.03
C ASP A 170 8.71 1.52 10.21
N ALA A 171 7.72 0.76 10.68
CA ALA A 171 6.42 0.64 10.01
C ALA A 171 5.63 1.96 10.02
N VAL A 172 5.69 2.72 11.12
CA VAL A 172 5.08 4.06 11.21
C VAL A 172 5.77 5.04 10.27
N GLU A 173 7.10 5.03 10.18
CA GLU A 173 7.84 5.88 9.24
C GLU A 173 7.58 5.50 7.78
N GLN A 174 7.50 4.21 7.47
CA GLN A 174 7.10 3.73 6.15
C GLN A 174 5.66 4.16 5.83
N GLY A 175 4.75 4.07 6.81
CA GLY A 175 3.39 4.58 6.70
C GLY A 175 3.34 6.08 6.45
N ALA A 176 4.09 6.87 7.20
CA ALA A 176 4.16 8.31 7.03
C ALA A 176 4.79 8.71 5.67
N LYS A 177 5.79 7.98 5.19
CA LYS A 177 6.35 8.16 3.83
C LYS A 177 5.32 7.82 2.76
N ALA A 178 4.60 6.71 2.92
CA ALA A 178 3.52 6.32 2.02
C ALA A 178 2.34 7.29 2.05
N GLU A 179 2.04 7.90 3.21
CA GLU A 179 1.02 8.94 3.36
C GLU A 179 1.45 10.28 2.76
N ARG A 180 2.70 10.71 2.96
CA ARG A 180 3.24 11.92 2.32
C ARG A 180 3.31 11.80 0.80
N ALA A 181 3.51 10.58 0.29
CA ALA A 181 3.38 10.31 -1.14
C ALA A 181 1.92 10.47 -1.65
N LYS A 182 0.89 10.47 -0.77
CA LYS A 182 -0.52 10.68 -1.16
C LYS A 182 -0.86 12.12 -1.52
N ASP A 183 -0.14 13.10 -0.99
CA ASP A 183 -0.39 14.52 -1.27
C ASP A 183 0.00 14.92 -2.71
N ASP A 184 0.89 14.14 -3.35
CA ASP A 184 1.29 14.30 -4.76
C ASP A 184 0.51 13.38 -5.72
N ILE A 185 -0.37 12.49 -5.22
CA ILE A 185 -1.13 11.55 -6.07
C ILE A 185 -2.43 12.22 -6.57
N PRO A 186 -2.62 12.34 -7.90
CA PRO A 186 -3.82 12.95 -8.47
C PRO A 186 -5.10 12.19 -8.07
N THR A 187 -6.26 12.85 -8.20
CA THR A 187 -7.55 12.14 -8.09
C THR A 187 -7.66 11.07 -9.18
N ILE A 188 -8.51 10.05 -8.95
CA ILE A 188 -8.74 9.01 -9.96
C ILE A 188 -9.19 9.62 -11.29
N ASN A 189 -10.07 10.63 -11.26
CA ASN A 189 -10.53 11.31 -12.46
C ASN A 189 -9.39 12.05 -13.20
N GLU A 190 -8.49 12.71 -12.47
CA GLU A 190 -7.32 13.39 -13.05
C GLU A 190 -6.33 12.40 -13.63
N ALA A 191 -6.02 11.32 -12.89
CA ALA A 191 -5.12 10.26 -13.33
C ALA A 191 -5.67 9.52 -14.55
N GLU A 192 -6.96 9.21 -14.55
CA GLU A 192 -7.65 8.55 -15.67
C GLU A 192 -7.63 9.43 -16.92
N ARG A 193 -7.86 10.74 -16.76
CA ARG A 193 -7.76 11.70 -17.88
C ARG A 193 -6.36 11.72 -18.48
N HIS A 194 -5.32 11.73 -17.64
CA HIS A 194 -3.93 11.72 -18.10
C HIS A 194 -3.59 10.42 -18.83
N VAL A 195 -3.93 9.26 -18.25
CA VAL A 195 -3.71 7.95 -18.88
C VAL A 195 -4.41 7.86 -20.23
N ARG A 196 -5.68 8.27 -20.32
CA ARG A 196 -6.42 8.25 -21.59
C ARG A 196 -5.80 9.14 -22.65
N TRP A 197 -5.28 10.31 -22.25
CA TRP A 197 -4.58 11.22 -23.17
C TRP A 197 -3.32 10.58 -23.74
N PHE A 198 -2.41 10.13 -22.87
CA PHE A 198 -1.15 9.50 -23.30
C PHE A 198 -1.38 8.21 -24.07
N ALA A 199 -2.38 7.40 -23.68
CA ALA A 199 -2.75 6.20 -24.43
C ALA A 199 -3.21 6.55 -25.85
N GLY A 200 -4.02 7.61 -26.02
CA GLY A 200 -4.42 8.06 -27.35
C GLY A 200 -3.25 8.52 -28.22
N VAL A 201 -2.32 9.29 -27.65
CA VAL A 201 -1.10 9.71 -28.36
C VAL A 201 -0.23 8.50 -28.73
N PHE A 202 -0.07 7.55 -27.80
CA PHE A 202 0.73 6.34 -28.02
C PHE A 202 0.14 5.45 -29.12
N LEU A 203 -1.15 5.14 -29.04
CA LEU A 203 -1.86 4.34 -30.05
C LEU A 203 -1.83 5.02 -31.42
N HIS A 204 -1.86 6.35 -31.47
CA HIS A 204 -1.67 7.10 -32.71
C HIS A 204 -0.27 6.92 -33.29
N ALA A 205 0.77 7.06 -32.45
CA ALA A 205 2.16 6.88 -32.86
C ALA A 205 2.45 5.46 -33.35
N LEU A 206 1.90 4.43 -32.67
CA LEU A 206 1.99 3.04 -33.10
C LEU A 206 1.33 2.81 -34.46
N ASN A 207 0.11 3.31 -34.65
CA ASN A 207 -0.58 3.21 -35.94
C ASN A 207 0.21 3.88 -37.07
N TYR A 208 0.85 5.02 -36.80
CA TYR A 208 1.66 5.73 -37.80
C TYR A 208 2.92 4.93 -38.18
N ARG A 209 3.64 4.38 -37.21
CA ARG A 209 4.84 3.56 -37.46
C ARG A 209 4.50 2.22 -38.13
N ALA A 210 3.39 1.58 -37.75
CA ALA A 210 2.86 0.42 -38.47
C ALA A 210 2.48 0.77 -39.92
N PHE A 211 1.89 1.96 -40.16
CA PHE A 211 1.59 2.43 -41.52
C PHE A 211 2.84 2.61 -42.38
N GLN A 212 3.97 2.98 -41.77
CA GLN A 212 5.26 3.08 -42.45
C GLN A 212 5.89 1.70 -42.78
N GLY A 213 5.26 0.60 -42.36
CA GLY A 213 5.72 -0.75 -42.67
C GLY A 213 6.67 -1.36 -41.63
N ASP A 214 6.76 -0.79 -40.43
CA ASP A 214 7.51 -1.37 -39.31
C ASP A 214 6.83 -2.67 -38.85
N ALA A 215 7.43 -3.81 -39.19
CA ALA A 215 6.85 -5.12 -38.93
C ALA A 215 6.66 -5.42 -37.43
N PRO A 216 7.62 -5.12 -36.53
CA PRO A 216 7.43 -5.28 -35.08
C PRO A 216 6.26 -4.47 -34.54
N THR A 217 6.12 -3.21 -34.97
CA THR A 217 5.00 -2.35 -34.56
C THR A 217 3.68 -2.84 -35.13
N THR A 218 3.68 -3.35 -36.36
CA THR A 218 2.47 -3.90 -36.98
C THR A 218 1.92 -5.10 -36.20
N GLU A 219 2.79 -5.97 -35.70
CA GLU A 219 2.35 -7.10 -34.88
C GLU A 219 1.86 -6.65 -33.51
N LEU A 220 2.57 -5.72 -32.86
CA LEU A 220 2.14 -5.09 -31.62
C LEU A 220 0.75 -4.46 -31.72
N VAL A 221 0.46 -3.77 -32.82
CA VAL A 221 -0.84 -3.14 -33.08
C VAL A 221 -1.97 -4.18 -33.10
N LYS A 222 -1.72 -5.39 -33.63
CA LYS A 222 -2.69 -6.49 -33.60
C LYS A 222 -2.88 -7.05 -32.20
N GLU A 223 -1.79 -7.28 -31.47
CA GLU A 223 -1.84 -7.81 -30.10
C GLU A 223 -2.60 -6.88 -29.16
N ILE A 224 -2.35 -5.57 -29.25
CA ILE A 224 -3.11 -4.54 -28.51
C ILE A 224 -4.59 -4.56 -28.92
N GLY A 225 -4.90 -4.80 -30.19
CA GLY A 225 -6.28 -4.89 -30.67
C GLY A 225 -7.04 -6.05 -30.02
N VAL A 226 -6.38 -7.20 -29.88
CA VAL A 226 -6.93 -8.37 -29.19
C VAL A 226 -7.13 -8.09 -27.70
N ALA A 227 -6.16 -7.47 -27.02
CA ALA A 227 -6.28 -7.11 -25.61
C ALA A 227 -7.44 -6.12 -25.36
N SER A 228 -7.53 -5.09 -26.20
CA SER A 228 -8.60 -4.08 -26.14
C SER A 228 -9.99 -4.69 -26.35
N SER A 229 -10.12 -5.61 -27.30
CA SER A 229 -11.38 -6.29 -27.58
C SER A 229 -11.86 -7.15 -26.40
N LYS A 230 -10.95 -7.86 -25.72
CA LYS A 230 -11.28 -8.67 -24.54
C LYS A 230 -11.83 -7.82 -23.39
N ILE A 231 -11.12 -6.75 -23.03
CA ILE A 231 -11.52 -5.86 -21.92
C ILE A 231 -12.81 -5.10 -22.27
N ASN A 232 -12.97 -4.64 -23.51
CA ASN A 232 -14.19 -3.96 -23.94
C ASN A 232 -15.42 -4.90 -23.91
N THR A 233 -15.26 -6.17 -24.28
CA THR A 233 -16.34 -7.17 -24.21
C THR A 233 -16.80 -7.39 -22.76
N SER A 234 -15.86 -7.44 -21.82
CA SER A 234 -16.15 -7.52 -20.38
C SER A 234 -16.91 -6.27 -19.88
N ALA A 235 -16.45 -5.08 -20.27
CA ALA A 235 -17.08 -3.81 -19.89
C ALA A 235 -18.52 -3.67 -20.44
N LEU A 236 -18.73 -4.03 -21.71
CA LEU A 236 -20.04 -4.07 -22.36
C LEU A 236 -20.98 -5.05 -21.65
N SER A 237 -20.52 -6.27 -21.36
CA SER A 237 -21.31 -7.29 -20.67
C SER A 237 -21.78 -6.82 -19.30
N ARG A 238 -20.94 -6.08 -18.57
CA ARG A 238 -21.29 -5.52 -17.27
C ARG A 238 -22.36 -4.42 -17.38
N ARG A 239 -22.27 -3.55 -18.40
CA ARG A 239 -23.26 -2.49 -18.65
C ARG A 239 -24.62 -3.07 -19.05
N THR A 240 -24.64 -4.10 -19.89
CA THR A 240 -25.87 -4.80 -20.26
C THR A 240 -26.57 -5.42 -19.04
N ARG A 241 -25.80 -6.07 -18.14
CA ARG A 241 -26.35 -6.62 -16.88
C ARG A 241 -26.89 -5.54 -15.94
N ALA A 242 -26.23 -4.38 -15.86
CA ALA A 242 -26.70 -3.26 -15.05
C ALA A 242 -28.05 -2.70 -15.56
N GLN A 243 -28.22 -2.59 -16.88
CA GLN A 243 -29.47 -2.13 -17.50
C GLN A 243 -30.62 -3.15 -17.42
N SER A 244 -30.32 -4.44 -17.39
CA SER A 244 -31.35 -5.48 -17.21
C SER A 244 -31.92 -5.53 -15.78
N ASN A 245 -31.27 -4.88 -14.81
CA ASN A 245 -31.66 -4.87 -13.40
C ASN A 245 -32.34 -3.55 -12.96
N GLU A 246 -32.55 -2.58 -13.86
CA GLU A 246 -33.38 -1.41 -13.55
C GLU A 246 -34.86 -1.81 -13.59
N PRO A 247 -35.64 -1.62 -12.51
CA PRO A 247 -37.08 -1.89 -12.54
C PRO A 247 -37.73 -0.97 -13.56
N GLN A 248 -38.39 -1.56 -14.57
CA GLN A 248 -39.22 -0.82 -15.51
C GLN A 248 -40.27 -0.05 -14.70
N GLN A 249 -40.18 1.29 -14.69
CA GLN A 249 -41.27 2.11 -14.19
C GLN A 249 -42.49 1.81 -15.07
N GLU A 250 -43.42 1.03 -14.54
CA GLU A 250 -44.72 0.80 -15.13
C GLU A 250 -45.37 2.16 -15.39
N GLY A 251 -45.66 2.41 -16.67
CA GLY A 251 -46.42 3.57 -17.09
C GLY A 251 -47.77 3.56 -16.39
N SER A 252 -48.00 4.55 -15.53
CA SER A 252 -49.32 4.90 -15.04
C SER A 252 -50.16 5.35 -16.24
N VAL A 253 -50.91 4.41 -16.82
CA VAL A 253 -52.06 4.74 -17.67
C VAL A 253 -53.20 5.07 -16.72
N ALA A 254 -53.37 6.36 -16.44
CA ALA A 254 -54.61 6.86 -15.88
C ALA A 254 -55.67 6.81 -16.99
N THR A 255 -56.44 5.72 -17.08
CA THR A 255 -57.71 5.72 -17.79
C THR A 255 -58.71 6.54 -16.97
N ALA A 256 -59.12 7.67 -17.55
CA ALA A 256 -60.37 8.33 -17.22
C ALA A 256 -61.54 7.47 -17.71
N GLY A 257 -62.59 7.32 -16.88
CA GLY A 257 -63.82 6.61 -17.19
C GLY A 257 -64.51 6.10 -15.94
#